data_AF-A0A382YUD2-F1
#
_entry.id   AF-A0A382YUD2-F1
#
_cell.length_a   1.000
_cell.length_b   1.000
_cell.length_c   1.000
_cell.angle_alpha   90.00
_cell.angle_beta   90.00
_cell.angle_gamma   90.00
#
_symmetry.space_group_name_H-M   'P 1'
#
loop_
_entity.id
_entity.type
_entity.pdbx_description
1 polymer ?
#
loop_
_entity_poly.entity_id
_entity_poly.type
_entity_poly.pdbx_seq_one_letter_code
_entity_poly.pdbx_strand_id
1 'polypeptide(L)'
;VGRGISILADLIHIALIYQLIRRVGAGSWAWFGALSLAVAVISVRQAHMALPDATVAMLSTLAIFYAVKILQEEGHWRDYLVAGVVCGLVLATKYNGALCALAVLAAHLLRHGDVPVWRRIVDPRLLGAGTAAVAAALLACPYFLLAPEQSLGLARYQLSSLDFALRETSPWWWIARDWVLAEHILGGLLLAGAVGGLARRDRVDWLALAAIVPAFAYIGSWTKESLHYLLPYLGILIVQATRFLAHVESRLPRSPAWLLP
;
A
#
# COMPACT_ATOMS: atom_id res chain seq x y z
N VAL A 1 4.95 24.65 -10.10
CA VAL A 1 4.50 24.24 -8.74
C VAL A 1 4.05 22.78 -8.69
N GLY A 2 3.04 22.34 -9.47
CA GLY A 2 2.50 20.97 -9.41
C GLY A 2 3.53 19.84 -9.52
N ARG A 3 4.45 19.89 -10.51
CA ARG A 3 5.53 18.88 -10.65
C ARG A 3 6.46 18.82 -9.44
N GLY A 4 6.73 19.97 -8.80
CA GLY A 4 7.58 20.02 -7.60
C GLY A 4 6.96 19.29 -6.42
N ILE A 5 5.63 19.37 -6.24
CA ILE A 5 4.91 18.65 -5.19
C ILE A 5 4.99 17.13 -5.44
N SER A 6 4.78 16.68 -6.68
CA SER A 6 4.89 15.26 -7.03
C SER A 6 6.31 14.72 -6.81
N ILE A 7 7.34 15.48 -7.18
CA ILE A 7 8.75 15.10 -6.94
C ILE A 7 9.05 15.03 -5.44
N LEU A 8 8.63 16.04 -4.67
CA LEU A 8 8.83 16.04 -3.21
C LEU A 8 8.11 14.85 -2.54
N ALA A 9 6.89 14.53 -2.98
CA ALA A 9 6.16 13.38 -2.48
C ALA A 9 6.91 12.06 -2.78
N ASP A 10 7.46 11.91 -3.98
CA ASP A 10 8.24 10.72 -4.36
C ASP A 10 9.56 10.61 -3.59
N LEU A 11 10.25 11.72 -3.33
CA LEU A 11 11.45 11.75 -2.47
C LEU A 11 11.14 11.32 -1.03
N ILE A 12 10.04 11.83 -0.46
CA ILE A 12 9.57 11.41 0.86
C ILE A 12 9.19 9.93 0.83
N HIS A 13 8.56 9.47 -0.26
CA HIS A 13 8.17 8.08 -0.43
C HIS A 13 9.39 7.14 -0.41
N ILE A 14 10.49 7.49 -1.07
CA ILE A 14 11.76 6.73 -1.03
C ILE A 14 12.29 6.64 0.42
N ALA A 15 12.29 7.75 1.16
CA ALA A 15 12.73 7.76 2.55
C ALA A 15 11.82 6.92 3.45
N LEU A 16 10.50 6.94 3.22
CA LEU A 16 9.53 6.13 3.96
C LEU A 16 9.73 4.63 3.67
N ILE A 17 9.98 4.24 2.42
CA ILE A 17 10.25 2.84 2.05
C ILE A 17 11.51 2.33 2.74
N TYR A 18 12.59 3.11 2.72
CA TYR A 18 13.82 2.75 3.44
C TYR A 18 13.56 2.46 4.92
N GLN A 19 12.82 3.35 5.60
CA GLN A 19 12.49 3.19 7.01
C GLN A 19 11.54 2.00 7.26
N LEU A 20 10.54 1.81 6.40
CA LEU A 20 9.58 0.73 6.52
C LEU A 20 10.25 -0.63 6.38
N ILE A 21 11.15 -0.81 5.42
CA ILE A 21 11.90 -2.06 5.21
C ILE A 21 12.75 -2.42 6.43
N ARG A 22 13.46 -1.44 7.00
CA ARG A 22 14.22 -1.65 8.24
C ARG A 22 13.33 -2.07 9.40
N ARG A 23 12.14 -1.48 9.50
CA ARG A 23 11.17 -1.73 10.56
C ARG A 23 10.55 -3.13 10.49
N VAL A 24 10.36 -3.68 9.30
CA VAL A 24 9.83 -5.04 9.11
C VAL A 24 10.89 -6.14 9.15
N GLY A 25 12.11 -5.85 9.61
CA GLY A 25 13.16 -6.84 9.79
C GLY A 25 13.95 -7.23 8.53
N ALA A 26 13.80 -6.50 7.42
CA ALA A 26 14.55 -6.72 6.18
C ALA A 26 15.62 -5.64 5.95
N GLY A 27 16.25 -5.15 7.03
CA GLY A 27 17.13 -3.99 7.02
C GLY A 27 18.35 -4.08 6.10
N SER A 28 18.91 -5.27 5.87
CA SER A 28 20.01 -5.49 4.90
C SER A 28 19.61 -5.14 3.47
N TRP A 29 18.32 -5.20 3.15
CA TRP A 29 17.74 -4.92 1.82
C TRP A 29 17.05 -3.55 1.75
N ALA A 30 17.14 -2.71 2.79
CA ALA A 30 16.48 -1.41 2.82
C ALA A 30 16.98 -0.45 1.74
N TRP A 31 18.30 -0.44 1.49
CA TRP A 31 18.89 0.35 0.40
C TRP A 31 18.36 -0.10 -0.96
N PHE A 32 18.24 -1.42 -1.17
CA PHE A 32 17.76 -1.98 -2.42
C PHE A 32 16.30 -1.60 -2.66
N GLY A 33 15.44 -1.66 -1.65
CA GLY A 33 14.04 -1.25 -1.81
C GLY A 33 13.89 0.25 -2.07
N ALA A 34 14.69 1.09 -1.40
CA ALA A 34 14.72 2.53 -1.68
C ALA A 34 15.19 2.84 -3.10
N LEU A 35 16.27 2.19 -3.55
CA LEU A 35 16.77 2.29 -4.93
C LEU A 35 15.72 1.79 -5.93
N SER A 36 15.07 0.66 -5.64
CA SER A 36 14.01 0.08 -6.48
C SER A 36 12.88 1.08 -6.73
N LEU A 37 12.44 1.81 -5.71
CA LEU A 37 11.44 2.86 -5.90
C LEU A 37 12.00 4.04 -6.69
N ALA A 38 13.24 4.47 -6.40
CA ALA A 38 13.88 5.61 -7.06
C ALA A 38 14.07 5.41 -8.58
N VAL A 39 14.20 4.16 -9.03
CA VAL A 39 14.35 3.82 -10.45
C VAL A 39 13.10 3.18 -11.07
N ALA A 40 12.05 2.96 -10.30
CA ALA A 40 10.80 2.36 -10.80
C ALA A 40 10.21 3.24 -11.90
N VAL A 41 10.07 2.68 -13.10
CA VAL A 41 9.65 3.39 -14.31
C VAL A 41 8.30 4.07 -14.09
N ILE A 42 7.37 3.38 -13.43
CA ILE A 42 6.02 3.89 -13.18
C ILE A 42 6.07 5.03 -12.17
N SER A 43 6.82 4.91 -11.07
CA SER A 43 6.92 5.97 -10.05
C SER A 43 7.54 7.23 -10.64
N VAL A 44 8.69 7.08 -11.32
CA VAL A 44 9.40 8.18 -11.96
C VAL A 44 8.52 8.87 -13.00
N ARG A 45 7.82 8.10 -13.85
CA ARG A 45 6.91 8.69 -14.86
C ARG A 45 5.80 9.51 -14.19
N GLN A 46 5.15 8.98 -13.15
CA GLN A 46 4.05 9.67 -12.47
C GLN A 46 4.52 10.92 -11.72
N ALA A 47 5.73 10.90 -11.15
CA ALA A 47 6.31 12.07 -10.49
C ALA A 47 6.48 13.27 -11.44
N HIS A 48 6.72 13.04 -12.75
CA HIS A 48 6.88 14.11 -13.74
C HIS A 48 5.55 14.69 -14.27
N MET A 49 4.45 13.96 -14.12
CA MET A 49 3.16 14.31 -14.73
C MET A 49 2.34 15.35 -13.96
N ALA A 50 2.83 15.85 -12.81
CA ALA A 50 2.07 16.75 -11.91
C ALA A 50 0.69 16.19 -11.52
N LEU A 51 0.59 14.86 -11.39
CA LEU A 51 -0.61 14.13 -11.02
C LEU A 51 -0.61 13.81 -9.51
N PRO A 52 -1.78 13.55 -8.91
CA PRO A 52 -1.88 13.20 -7.48
C PRO A 52 -1.28 11.83 -7.15
N ASP A 53 -0.97 11.00 -8.15
CA ASP A 53 -0.50 9.62 -8.00
C ASP A 53 0.71 9.49 -7.07
N ALA A 54 1.73 10.34 -7.21
CA ALA A 54 2.91 10.32 -6.35
C ALA A 54 2.54 10.64 -4.88
N THR A 55 1.66 11.61 -4.66
CA THR A 55 1.17 11.99 -3.32
C THR A 55 0.36 10.86 -2.68
N VAL A 56 -0.53 10.22 -3.44
CA VAL A 56 -1.32 9.09 -2.94
C VAL A 56 -0.42 7.90 -2.60
N ALA A 57 0.60 7.62 -3.42
CA ALA A 57 1.56 6.55 -3.16
C ALA A 57 2.35 6.80 -1.86
N MET A 58 2.87 8.01 -1.69
CA MET A 58 3.53 8.43 -0.45
C MET A 58 2.61 8.29 0.77
N LEU A 59 1.38 8.81 0.70
CA LEU A 59 0.42 8.74 1.80
C LEU A 59 0.00 7.30 2.12
N SER A 60 -0.18 6.46 1.09
CA SER A 60 -0.55 5.05 1.28
C SER A 60 0.58 4.27 1.97
N THR A 61 1.83 4.50 1.57
CA THR A 61 2.99 3.93 2.26
C THR A 61 3.10 4.44 3.70
N LEU A 62 2.78 5.71 3.95
CA LEU A 62 2.73 6.26 5.31
C LEU A 62 1.63 5.61 6.16
N ALA A 63 0.44 5.36 5.60
CA ALA A 63 -0.63 4.63 6.28
C ALA A 63 -0.17 3.21 6.65
N ILE A 64 0.51 2.53 5.73
CA ILE A 64 1.08 1.20 5.95
C ILE A 64 2.20 1.24 7.00
N PHE A 65 3.02 2.28 7.02
CA PHE A 65 4.04 2.49 8.05
C PHE A 65 3.42 2.54 9.45
N TYR A 66 2.34 3.31 9.62
CA TYR A 66 1.61 3.33 10.89
C TYR A 66 0.85 2.04 11.17
N ALA A 67 0.33 1.34 10.16
CA ALA A 67 -0.25 0.01 10.34
C ALA A 67 0.79 -0.99 10.90
N VAL A 68 2.01 -0.99 10.35
CA VAL A 68 3.12 -1.81 10.87
C VAL A 68 3.48 -1.40 12.30
N LYS A 69 3.51 -0.09 12.60
CA LYS A 69 3.74 0.41 13.96
C LYS A 69 2.68 -0.07 14.94
N ILE A 70 1.41 0.00 14.57
CA ILE A 70 0.27 -0.53 15.35
C ILE A 70 0.43 -2.02 15.61
N LEU A 71 0.84 -2.79 14.60
CA LEU A 71 1.02 -4.24 14.69
C LEU A 71 2.17 -4.64 15.63
N GLN A 72 3.29 -3.91 15.59
CA GLN A 72 4.53 -4.26 16.29
C GLN A 72 4.65 -3.65 17.70
N GLU A 73 4.09 -2.47 17.93
CA GLU A 73 4.21 -1.75 19.22
C GLU A 73 2.99 -1.97 20.13
N GLU A 74 2.92 -1.20 21.23
CA GLU A 74 1.84 -1.21 22.22
C GLU A 74 0.50 -0.67 21.69
N GLY A 75 0.40 -0.40 20.39
CA GLY A 75 -0.81 0.05 19.71
C GLY A 75 -1.35 1.35 20.29
N HIS A 76 -0.48 2.35 20.45
CA HIS A 76 -0.81 3.65 21.04
C HIS A 76 -1.92 4.35 20.27
N TRP A 77 -2.78 5.08 20.98
CA TRP A 77 -3.84 5.92 20.39
C TRP A 77 -3.34 6.84 19.30
N ARG A 78 -2.17 7.45 19.50
CA ARG A 78 -1.53 8.33 18.50
C ARG A 78 -1.35 7.63 17.15
N ASP A 79 -0.92 6.38 17.15
CA ASP A 79 -0.64 5.67 15.90
C ASP A 79 -1.93 5.33 15.14
N TYR A 80 -2.99 4.98 15.87
CA TYR A 80 -4.34 4.81 15.30
C TYR A 80 -4.88 6.11 14.71
N LEU A 81 -4.79 7.22 15.45
CA LEU A 81 -5.29 8.51 14.99
C LEU A 81 -4.53 8.99 13.76
N VAL A 82 -3.19 8.88 13.76
CA VAL A 82 -2.38 9.28 12.59
C VAL A 82 -2.65 8.36 11.40
N ALA A 83 -2.73 7.03 11.60
CA ALA A 83 -3.11 6.10 10.54
C ALA A 83 -4.48 6.46 9.93
N GLY A 84 -5.46 6.76 10.79
CA GLY A 84 -6.79 7.23 10.40
C GLY A 84 -6.73 8.49 9.55
N VAL A 85 -6.12 9.56 10.06
CA VAL A 85 -5.94 10.82 9.33
C VAL A 85 -5.31 10.59 7.96
N VAL A 86 -4.22 9.82 7.90
CA VAL A 86 -3.52 9.55 6.64
C VAL A 86 -4.41 8.77 5.67
N CYS A 87 -5.15 7.75 6.13
CA CYS A 87 -6.13 7.04 5.29
C CYS A 87 -7.24 7.97 4.77
N GLY A 88 -7.71 8.91 5.59
CA GLY A 88 -8.67 9.93 5.18
C GLY A 88 -8.11 10.85 4.08
N LEU A 89 -6.86 11.27 4.21
CA LEU A 89 -6.15 12.06 3.20
C LEU A 89 -5.92 11.26 1.90
N VAL A 90 -5.59 9.97 1.99
CA VAL A 90 -5.51 9.06 0.82
C VAL A 90 -6.84 9.06 0.08
N LEU A 91 -7.96 8.83 0.80
CA LEU A 91 -9.30 8.81 0.20
C LEU A 91 -9.65 10.14 -0.48
N ALA A 92 -9.38 11.27 0.18
CA ALA A 92 -9.63 12.60 -0.36
C ALA A 92 -8.77 12.92 -1.60
N THR A 93 -7.58 12.33 -1.69
CA THR A 93 -6.65 12.56 -2.81
C THR A 93 -6.98 11.66 -4.01
N LYS A 94 -7.15 10.35 -3.78
CA LYS A 94 -7.55 9.38 -4.82
C LYS A 94 -8.07 8.09 -4.20
N TYR A 95 -9.33 7.76 -4.49
CA TYR A 95 -10.07 6.67 -3.82
C TYR A 95 -9.44 5.28 -3.98
N ASN A 96 -8.73 5.02 -5.09
CA ASN A 96 -8.11 3.71 -5.34
C ASN A 96 -7.02 3.35 -4.32
N GLY A 97 -6.40 4.34 -3.68
CA GLY A 97 -5.44 4.12 -2.59
C GLY A 97 -6.11 3.77 -1.25
N ALA A 98 -7.41 4.05 -1.09
CA ALA A 98 -8.09 3.93 0.19
C ALA A 98 -8.14 2.49 0.73
N LEU A 99 -7.92 1.47 -0.11
CA LEU A 99 -7.82 0.07 0.38
C LEU A 99 -6.59 -0.16 1.25
N CYS A 100 -5.64 0.78 1.32
CA CYS A 100 -4.57 0.76 2.34
C CYS A 100 -5.14 0.78 3.78
N ALA A 101 -6.37 1.27 3.99
CA ALA A 101 -7.05 1.19 5.29
C ALA A 101 -7.26 -0.27 5.75
N LEU A 102 -7.34 -1.23 4.82
CA LEU A 102 -7.40 -2.65 5.14
C LEU A 102 -6.12 -3.15 5.81
N ALA A 103 -4.95 -2.54 5.54
CA ALA A 103 -3.73 -2.82 6.27
C ALA A 103 -3.84 -2.39 7.74
N VAL A 104 -4.45 -1.23 8.01
CA VAL A 104 -4.67 -0.72 9.38
C VAL A 104 -5.65 -1.62 10.14
N LEU A 105 -6.74 -2.03 9.48
CA LEU A 105 -7.69 -2.99 10.03
C LEU A 105 -7.00 -4.33 10.33
N ALA A 106 -6.24 -4.87 9.37
CA ALA A 106 -5.50 -6.11 9.53
C ALA A 106 -4.47 -6.01 10.67
N ALA A 107 -3.75 -4.89 10.79
CA ALA A 107 -2.81 -4.64 11.88
C ALA A 107 -3.49 -4.76 13.26
N HIS A 108 -4.65 -4.12 13.42
CA HIS A 108 -5.42 -4.21 14.66
C HIS A 108 -5.92 -5.63 14.93
N LEU A 109 -6.47 -6.30 13.92
CA LEU A 109 -7.01 -7.65 14.07
C LEU A 109 -5.91 -8.68 14.38
N LEU A 110 -4.76 -8.61 13.70
CA LEU A 110 -3.63 -9.53 13.89
C LEU A 110 -2.91 -9.33 15.22
N ARG A 111 -3.08 -8.18 15.86
CA ARG A 111 -2.50 -7.87 17.18
C ARG A 111 -3.19 -8.64 18.31
N HIS A 112 -4.52 -8.76 18.26
CA HIS A 112 -5.33 -9.26 19.38
C HIS A 112 -5.76 -10.72 19.22
N GLY A 113 -4.82 -11.65 18.96
CA GLY A 113 -5.08 -13.05 18.57
C GLY A 113 -6.15 -13.83 19.35
N ASP A 114 -6.33 -13.56 20.65
CA ASP A 114 -7.17 -14.37 21.56
C ASP A 114 -8.59 -13.82 21.78
N VAL A 115 -8.90 -12.60 21.32
CA VAL A 115 -10.19 -11.93 21.55
C VAL A 115 -11.15 -12.21 20.40
N PRO A 116 -12.47 -12.44 20.55
CA PRO A 116 -13.34 -12.62 19.39
C PRO A 116 -13.33 -11.39 18.45
N VAL A 117 -13.38 -11.63 17.14
CA VAL A 117 -13.23 -10.59 16.08
C VAL A 117 -14.19 -9.41 16.29
N TRP A 118 -15.45 -9.66 16.65
CA TRP A 118 -16.44 -8.60 16.83
C TRP A 118 -16.04 -7.59 17.92
N ARG A 119 -15.39 -8.04 19.01
CA ARG A 119 -14.88 -7.16 20.07
C ARG A 119 -13.70 -6.31 19.60
N ARG A 120 -12.89 -6.84 18.67
CA ARG A 120 -11.79 -6.10 18.04
C ARG A 120 -12.33 -5.00 17.13
N ILE A 121 -13.39 -5.29 16.37
CA ILE A 121 -13.99 -4.30 15.44
C ILE A 121 -14.56 -3.09 16.19
N VAL A 122 -15.11 -3.30 17.39
CA VAL A 122 -15.63 -2.21 18.24
C VAL A 122 -14.60 -1.61 19.20
N ASP A 123 -13.30 -1.92 19.03
CA ASP A 123 -12.24 -1.33 19.85
C ASP A 123 -12.25 0.20 19.66
N PRO A 124 -12.32 0.99 20.76
CA PRO A 124 -12.36 2.45 20.68
C PRO A 124 -11.17 3.05 19.92
N ARG A 125 -10.00 2.40 19.90
CA ARG A 125 -8.83 2.83 19.12
C ARG A 125 -9.07 2.70 17.61
N LEU A 126 -9.68 1.60 17.19
CA LEU A 126 -10.03 1.37 15.79
C LEU A 126 -11.16 2.31 15.35
N LEU A 127 -12.17 2.51 16.20
CA LEU A 127 -13.22 3.51 15.97
C LEU A 127 -12.63 4.94 15.92
N GLY A 128 -11.64 5.24 16.78
CA GLY A 128 -10.86 6.47 16.75
C GLY A 128 -10.13 6.67 15.42
N ALA A 129 -9.49 5.63 14.88
CA ALA A 129 -8.88 5.70 13.56
C ALA A 129 -9.93 5.94 12.45
N GLY A 130 -11.07 5.25 12.50
CA GLY A 130 -12.15 5.44 11.52
C GLY A 130 -12.74 6.84 11.56
N THR A 131 -13.02 7.37 12.75
CA THR A 131 -13.52 8.75 12.94
C THR A 131 -12.49 9.79 12.49
N ALA A 132 -11.21 9.60 12.81
CA ALA A 132 -10.14 10.46 12.34
C ALA A 132 -9.99 10.42 10.80
N ALA A 133 -10.19 9.25 10.17
CA ALA A 133 -10.17 9.12 8.72
C ALA A 133 -11.32 9.88 8.06
N VAL A 134 -12.54 9.73 8.59
CA VAL A 134 -13.71 10.47 8.09
C VAL A 134 -13.49 11.98 8.27
N ALA A 135 -13.09 12.43 9.46
CA ALA A 135 -12.84 13.84 9.72
C ALA A 135 -11.77 14.43 8.77
N ALA A 136 -10.64 13.73 8.59
CA ALA A 136 -9.59 14.17 7.67
C ALA A 136 -10.07 14.20 6.21
N ALA A 137 -10.84 13.20 5.77
CA ALA A 137 -11.38 13.16 4.42
C ALA A 137 -12.37 14.32 4.16
N LEU A 138 -13.26 14.62 5.12
CA LEU A 138 -14.21 15.73 5.03
C LEU A 138 -13.51 17.09 5.07
N LEU A 139 -12.49 17.25 5.89
CA LEU A 139 -11.71 18.50 5.96
C LEU A 139 -10.89 18.72 4.68
N ALA A 140 -10.28 17.67 4.13
CA ALA A 140 -9.50 17.75 2.90
C ALA A 140 -10.39 17.87 1.64
N CYS A 141 -11.60 17.29 1.67
CA CYS A 141 -12.57 17.37 0.59
C CYS A 141 -13.95 17.80 1.13
N PRO A 142 -14.17 19.12 1.36
CA PRO A 142 -15.45 19.63 1.86
C PRO A 142 -16.63 19.34 0.93
N TYR A 143 -16.38 19.05 -0.35
CA TYR A 143 -17.41 18.66 -1.33
C TYR A 143 -18.19 17.41 -0.93
N PHE A 144 -17.62 16.53 -0.10
CA PHE A 144 -18.37 15.42 0.48
C PHE A 144 -19.56 15.89 1.33
N LEU A 145 -19.49 17.08 1.92
CA LEU A 145 -20.60 17.69 2.67
C LEU A 145 -21.39 18.69 1.83
N LEU A 146 -20.71 19.50 1.02
CA LEU A 146 -21.34 20.58 0.26
C LEU A 146 -22.15 20.09 -0.93
N ALA A 147 -21.77 18.94 -1.50
CA ALA A 147 -22.43 18.35 -2.66
C ALA A 147 -22.52 16.83 -2.55
N PRO A 148 -23.32 16.32 -1.59
CA PRO A 148 -23.41 14.89 -1.32
C PRO A 148 -24.03 14.13 -2.51
N GLU A 149 -25.00 14.70 -3.22
CA GLU A 149 -25.62 14.04 -4.38
C GLU A 149 -24.62 13.79 -5.52
N GLN A 150 -23.75 14.76 -5.78
CA GLN A 150 -22.71 14.66 -6.83
C GLN A 150 -21.63 13.66 -6.41
N SER A 151 -21.22 13.71 -5.14
CA SER A 151 -20.25 12.76 -4.57
C SER A 151 -20.77 11.32 -4.60
N LEU A 152 -22.03 11.11 -4.20
CA LEU A 152 -22.71 9.82 -4.25
C LEU A 152 -22.96 9.37 -5.69
N GLY A 153 -23.28 10.29 -6.60
CA GLY A 153 -23.43 10.02 -8.03
C GLY A 153 -22.12 9.52 -8.64
N LEU A 154 -20.99 10.14 -8.31
CA LEU A 154 -19.66 9.67 -8.71
C LEU A 154 -19.35 8.29 -8.12
N ALA A 155 -19.58 8.09 -6.81
CA ALA A 155 -19.36 6.79 -6.18
C ALA A 155 -20.22 5.68 -6.82
N ARG A 156 -21.51 5.96 -7.09
CA ARG A 156 -22.42 5.05 -7.80
C ARG A 156 -21.98 4.79 -9.23
N TYR A 157 -21.53 5.82 -9.95
CA TYR A 157 -21.00 5.66 -11.30
C TYR A 157 -19.79 4.73 -11.32
N GLN A 158 -18.86 4.89 -10.36
CA GLN A 158 -17.73 3.97 -10.20
C GLN A 158 -18.21 2.54 -9.89
N LEU A 159 -19.20 2.38 -8.99
CA LEU A 159 -19.82 1.07 -8.71
C LEU A 159 -20.54 0.46 -9.92
N SER A 160 -21.25 1.25 -10.73
CA SER A 160 -21.87 0.75 -11.96
C SER A 160 -20.85 0.46 -13.06
N SER A 161 -19.74 1.21 -13.09
CA SER A 161 -18.64 0.91 -14.00
C SER A 161 -17.94 -0.40 -13.62
N LEU A 162 -18.00 -0.82 -12.35
CA LEU A 162 -17.60 -2.16 -11.93
C LEU A 162 -18.57 -3.23 -12.43
N ASP A 163 -19.89 -3.03 -12.34
CA ASP A 163 -20.86 -4.00 -12.91
C ASP A 163 -20.69 -4.15 -14.43
N PHE A 164 -20.42 -3.04 -15.13
CA PHE A 164 -20.08 -3.05 -16.55
C PHE A 164 -18.73 -3.73 -16.83
N ALA A 165 -17.68 -3.40 -16.06
CA ALA A 165 -16.35 -3.97 -16.24
C ALA A 165 -16.28 -5.47 -15.89
N LEU A 166 -17.12 -5.94 -14.95
CA LEU A 166 -17.30 -7.36 -14.65
C LEU A 166 -17.96 -8.14 -15.80
N ARG A 167 -18.57 -7.47 -16.79
CA ARG A 167 -19.13 -8.10 -18.01
C ARG A 167 -18.16 -8.09 -19.18
N GLU A 168 -17.27 -7.10 -19.28
CA GLU A 168 -16.18 -7.01 -20.26
C GLU A 168 -14.81 -7.10 -19.55
N THR A 169 -14.56 -8.19 -18.82
CA THR A 169 -13.36 -8.27 -18.00
C THR A 169 -12.10 -8.37 -18.83
N SER A 170 -11.15 -7.47 -18.58
CA SER A 170 -9.76 -7.77 -18.87
C SER A 170 -9.32 -9.00 -18.06
N PRO A 171 -8.54 -9.93 -18.64
CA PRO A 171 -7.99 -11.02 -17.87
C PRO A 171 -7.15 -10.49 -16.69
N TRP A 172 -7.49 -10.87 -15.45
CA TRP A 172 -6.85 -10.40 -14.22
C TRP A 172 -5.31 -10.55 -14.19
N TRP A 173 -4.75 -11.44 -15.03
CA TRP A 173 -3.31 -11.61 -15.21
C TRP A 173 -2.63 -10.43 -15.89
N TRP A 174 -3.37 -9.44 -16.43
CA TRP A 174 -2.83 -8.19 -16.97
C TRP A 174 -1.94 -7.46 -15.95
N ILE A 175 -2.29 -7.51 -14.66
CA ILE A 175 -1.48 -6.92 -13.60
C ILE A 175 -0.08 -7.55 -13.60
N ALA A 176 -0.01 -8.88 -13.63
CA ALA A 176 1.26 -9.59 -13.61
C ALA A 176 2.08 -9.34 -14.89
N ARG A 177 1.41 -9.39 -16.06
CA ARG A 177 2.01 -9.06 -17.35
C ARG A 177 2.61 -7.66 -17.33
N ASP A 178 1.82 -6.67 -16.97
CA ASP A 178 2.21 -5.27 -17.08
C ASP A 178 3.31 -4.91 -16.08
N TRP A 179 3.27 -5.42 -14.85
CA TRP A 179 4.39 -5.22 -13.91
C TRP A 179 5.71 -5.76 -14.49
N VAL A 180 5.69 -6.97 -15.06
CA VAL A 180 6.90 -7.56 -15.67
C VAL A 180 7.32 -6.82 -16.93
N LEU A 181 6.39 -6.37 -17.78
CA LEU A 181 6.72 -5.64 -19.00
C LEU A 181 7.23 -4.22 -18.71
N ALA A 182 6.67 -3.53 -17.71
CA ALA A 182 7.00 -2.16 -17.39
C ALA A 182 8.25 -2.02 -16.49
N GLU A 183 8.43 -2.94 -15.54
CA GLU A 183 9.49 -2.88 -14.51
C GLU A 183 10.50 -4.03 -14.66
N HIS A 184 10.38 -4.88 -15.69
CA HIS A 184 11.29 -5.99 -15.99
C HIS A 184 11.55 -6.90 -14.76
N ILE A 185 12.82 -7.02 -14.36
CA ILE A 185 13.26 -7.85 -13.23
C ILE A 185 12.60 -7.37 -11.93
N LEU A 186 12.46 -6.05 -11.74
CA LEU A 186 11.81 -5.51 -10.56
C LEU A 186 10.34 -5.95 -10.53
N GLY A 187 9.62 -5.88 -11.65
CA GLY A 187 8.25 -6.37 -11.77
C GLY A 187 8.09 -7.83 -11.33
N GLY A 188 8.99 -8.70 -11.79
CA GLY A 188 9.03 -10.10 -11.37
C GLY A 188 9.29 -10.26 -9.86
N LEU A 189 10.20 -9.46 -9.29
CA LEU A 189 10.51 -9.47 -7.86
C LEU A 189 9.32 -8.98 -7.00
N LEU A 190 8.57 -7.98 -7.44
CA LEU A 190 7.37 -7.50 -6.74
C LEU A 190 6.32 -8.62 -6.62
N LEU A 191 6.07 -9.34 -7.72
CA LEU A 191 5.14 -10.47 -7.74
C LEU A 191 5.64 -11.65 -6.90
N ALA A 192 6.92 -12.01 -7.03
CA ALA A 192 7.55 -13.04 -6.22
C ALA A 192 7.51 -12.70 -4.72
N GLY A 193 7.68 -11.42 -4.37
CA GLY A 193 7.55 -10.91 -3.01
C GLY A 193 6.14 -11.10 -2.43
N ALA A 194 5.12 -10.73 -3.21
CA ALA A 194 3.71 -10.90 -2.82
C ALA A 194 3.35 -12.38 -2.62
N VAL A 195 3.73 -13.26 -3.57
CA VAL A 195 3.51 -14.71 -3.49
C VAL A 195 4.31 -15.32 -2.34
N GLY A 196 5.57 -14.90 -2.16
CA GLY A 196 6.44 -15.35 -1.08
C GLY A 196 5.86 -15.02 0.32
N GLY A 197 5.06 -13.96 0.44
CA GLY A 197 4.32 -13.65 1.66
C GLY A 197 3.34 -14.76 2.08
N LEU A 198 2.68 -15.40 1.10
CA LEU A 198 1.78 -16.54 1.35
C LEU A 198 2.52 -17.77 1.88
N ALA A 199 3.80 -17.92 1.55
CA ALA A 199 4.66 -19.00 2.03
C ALA A 199 5.24 -18.69 3.42
N ARG A 200 5.65 -17.44 3.70
CA ARG A 200 6.21 -17.03 5.00
C ARG A 200 5.16 -16.98 6.11
N ARG A 201 3.93 -16.57 5.79
CA ARG A 201 2.77 -16.53 6.70
C ARG A 201 3.00 -15.75 8.01
N ASP A 202 3.90 -14.77 8.00
CA ASP A 202 4.15 -13.88 9.15
C ASP A 202 3.06 -12.79 9.24
N ARG A 203 2.86 -12.18 10.41
CA ARG A 203 1.87 -11.13 10.65
C ARG A 203 2.05 -9.93 9.72
N VAL A 204 3.30 -9.56 9.41
CA VAL A 204 3.58 -8.48 8.44
C VAL A 204 3.14 -8.88 7.02
N ASP A 205 3.36 -10.14 6.64
CA ASP A 205 2.96 -10.65 5.32
C ASP A 205 1.41 -10.67 5.20
N TRP A 206 0.69 -11.07 6.26
CA TRP A 206 -0.77 -11.01 6.31
C TRP A 206 -1.30 -9.58 6.23
N LEU A 207 -0.67 -8.64 6.94
CA LEU A 207 -0.98 -7.21 6.86
C LEU A 207 -0.81 -6.68 5.42
N ALA A 208 0.30 -7.03 4.76
CA ALA A 208 0.56 -6.63 3.39
C ALA A 208 -0.49 -7.19 2.42
N LEU A 209 -0.79 -8.49 2.54
CA LEU A 209 -1.77 -9.19 1.71
C LEU A 209 -3.19 -8.63 1.89
N ALA A 210 -3.54 -8.18 3.10
CA ALA A 210 -4.84 -7.56 3.37
C ALA A 210 -5.04 -6.24 2.58
N ALA A 211 -3.97 -5.56 2.19
CA ALA A 211 -4.05 -4.42 1.27
C ALA A 211 -3.91 -4.84 -0.20
N ILE A 212 -2.93 -5.69 -0.51
CA ILE A 212 -2.58 -6.08 -1.89
C ILE A 212 -3.70 -6.88 -2.54
N VAL A 213 -4.25 -7.91 -1.88
CA VAL A 213 -5.22 -8.83 -2.49
C VAL A 213 -6.52 -8.11 -2.86
N PRO A 214 -7.16 -7.35 -1.95
CA PRO A 214 -8.36 -6.59 -2.32
C PRO A 214 -8.08 -5.55 -3.40
N ALA A 215 -6.91 -4.89 -3.38
CA ALA A 215 -6.53 -3.93 -4.41
C ALA A 215 -6.37 -4.58 -5.79
N PHE A 216 -5.69 -5.73 -5.85
CA PHE A 216 -5.49 -6.47 -7.09
C PHE A 216 -6.81 -7.05 -7.62
N ALA A 217 -7.68 -7.56 -6.73
CA ALA A 217 -9.00 -8.04 -7.13
C ALA A 217 -9.89 -6.90 -7.65
N TYR A 218 -9.91 -5.77 -6.95
CA TYR A 218 -10.71 -4.61 -7.31
C TYR A 218 -10.22 -3.93 -8.58
N ILE A 219 -8.95 -3.53 -8.63
CA ILE A 219 -8.38 -2.80 -9.78
C ILE A 219 -8.18 -3.76 -10.96
N GLY A 220 -7.87 -5.02 -10.71
CA GLY A 220 -7.72 -6.04 -11.75
C GLY A 220 -9.01 -6.34 -12.50
N SER A 221 -10.17 -6.06 -11.89
CA SER A 221 -11.48 -6.20 -12.52
C SER A 221 -11.84 -5.05 -13.48
N TRP A 222 -11.02 -4.00 -13.57
CA TRP A 222 -11.32 -2.83 -14.40
C TRP A 222 -11.01 -3.08 -15.88
N THR A 223 -11.83 -2.52 -16.76
CA THR A 223 -11.61 -2.54 -18.22
C THR A 223 -10.46 -1.64 -18.65
N LYS A 224 -10.25 -0.51 -17.95
CA LYS A 224 -9.15 0.42 -18.23
C LYS A 224 -7.89 -0.01 -17.47
N GLU A 225 -7.11 -0.88 -18.11
CA GLU A 225 -5.84 -1.38 -17.59
C GLU A 225 -4.80 -0.25 -17.49
N SER A 226 -4.29 -0.01 -16.28
CA SER A 226 -3.11 0.83 -16.11
C SER A 226 -2.48 0.67 -14.73
N LEU A 227 -1.16 0.49 -14.68
CA LEU A 227 -0.43 0.28 -13.44
C LEU A 227 -0.41 1.50 -12.50
N HIS A 228 -0.65 2.71 -13.00
CA HIS A 228 -0.73 3.89 -12.12
C HIS A 228 -1.88 3.78 -11.09
N TYR A 229 -2.91 2.99 -11.38
CA TYR A 229 -3.95 2.68 -10.39
C TYR A 229 -3.45 1.83 -9.22
N LEU A 230 -2.36 1.07 -9.41
CA LEU A 230 -1.72 0.24 -8.39
C LEU A 230 -0.53 0.93 -7.71
N LEU A 231 -0.17 2.15 -8.10
CA LEU A 231 0.93 2.90 -7.49
C LEU A 231 0.80 3.07 -5.96
N PRO A 232 -0.42 3.23 -5.37
CA PRO A 232 -0.59 3.24 -3.91
C PRO A 232 -0.04 1.99 -3.19
N TYR A 233 0.07 0.87 -3.91
CA TYR A 233 0.50 -0.42 -3.37
C TYR A 233 1.94 -0.78 -3.77
N LEU A 234 2.57 0.01 -4.65
CA LEU A 234 3.97 -0.22 -5.05
C LEU A 234 4.89 -0.27 -3.83
N GLY A 235 4.68 0.63 -2.86
CA GLY A 235 5.49 0.67 -1.65
C GLY A 235 5.47 -0.64 -0.86
N ILE A 236 4.29 -1.20 -0.60
CA ILE A 236 4.17 -2.47 0.13
C ILE A 236 4.63 -3.66 -0.72
N LEU A 237 4.49 -3.62 -2.05
CA LEU A 237 5.05 -4.64 -2.93
C LEU A 237 6.59 -4.66 -2.88
N ILE A 238 7.24 -3.49 -2.86
CA ILE A 238 8.70 -3.37 -2.68
C ILE A 238 9.11 -3.92 -1.31
N VAL A 239 8.36 -3.62 -0.25
CA VAL A 239 8.61 -4.18 1.08
C VAL A 239 8.50 -5.71 1.06
N GLN A 240 7.49 -6.28 0.39
CA GLN A 240 7.36 -7.73 0.27
C GLN A 240 8.46 -8.38 -0.57
N ALA A 241 8.94 -7.69 -1.62
CA ALA A 241 10.07 -8.14 -2.44
C ALA A 241 11.36 -8.17 -1.63
N THR A 242 11.67 -7.12 -0.86
CA THR A 242 12.86 -7.09 0.01
C THR A 242 12.80 -8.13 1.13
N ARG A 243 11.63 -8.35 1.73
CA ARG A 243 11.42 -9.46 2.68
C ARG A 243 11.63 -10.83 2.04
N PHE A 244 11.24 -11.00 0.77
CA PHE A 244 11.52 -12.22 0.01
C PHE A 244 13.01 -12.43 -0.23
N LEU A 245 13.74 -11.40 -0.64
CA LEU A 245 15.19 -11.47 -0.81
C LEU A 245 15.90 -11.80 0.50
N ALA A 246 15.54 -11.12 1.60
CA ALA A 246 16.07 -11.42 2.93
C ALA A 246 15.80 -12.87 3.36
N HIS A 247 14.61 -13.38 3.04
CA HIS A 247 14.25 -14.76 3.33
C HIS A 247 15.07 -15.77 2.52
N VAL A 248 15.26 -15.52 1.22
CA VAL A 248 16.09 -16.37 0.36
C VAL A 248 17.55 -16.34 0.83
N GLU A 249 18.09 -15.16 1.10
CA GLU A 249 19.45 -14.98 1.63
C GLU A 249 19.65 -15.79 2.92
N SER A 250 18.69 -15.76 3.84
CA SER A 250 18.76 -16.52 5.09
C SER A 250 18.83 -18.04 4.92
N ARG A 251 18.42 -18.56 3.76
CA ARG A 251 18.45 -19.99 3.42
C ARG A 251 19.65 -20.40 2.58
N LEU A 252 20.42 -19.44 2.05
CA LEU A 252 21.63 -19.76 1.31
C LEU A 252 22.71 -20.25 2.28
N PRO A 253 23.51 -21.27 1.91
CA PRO A 253 24.68 -21.64 2.70
C PRO A 253 25.59 -20.41 2.80
N ARG A 254 26.00 -20.03 4.01
CA ARG A 254 27.03 -18.99 4.16
C ARG A 254 28.27 -19.50 3.44
N SER A 255 28.73 -18.77 2.43
CA SER A 255 29.99 -19.05 1.76
C SER A 255 31.07 -19.21 2.83
N PRO A 256 31.91 -20.26 2.76
CA PRO A 256 33.02 -20.40 3.68
C PRO A 256 33.88 -19.13 3.71
N ALA A 257 34.38 -18.77 4.89
CA ALA A 257 35.15 -17.54 5.12
C ALA A 257 36.41 -17.38 4.23
N TRP A 258 36.82 -18.44 3.50
CA TRP A 258 37.97 -18.43 2.58
C TRP A 258 37.65 -17.91 1.16
N LEU A 259 36.39 -17.58 0.85
CA LEU A 259 35.99 -16.96 -0.43
C LEU A 259 35.86 -15.42 -0.36
N LEU A 260 36.13 -14.81 0.80
CA LEU A 260 36.21 -13.36 0.92
C LEU A 260 37.70 -12.96 0.78
N PRO A 261 38.06 -12.14 -0.22
CA PRO A 261 39.42 -11.66 -0.42
C PRO A 261 39.93 -10.75 0.70
#